data_AF-A0A9N7R728-F1
#
_entry.id   AF-A0A9N7R728-F1
#
_cell.length_a   1.000
_cell.length_b   1.000
_cell.length_c   1.000
_cell.angle_alpha   90.00
_cell.angle_beta   90.00
_cell.angle_gamma   90.00
#
_symmetry.space_group_name_H-M   'P 1'
#
loop_
_entity.id
_entity.type
_entity.pdbx_description
1 polymer ?
#
loop_
_entity_poly.entity_id
_entity_poly.type
_entity_poly.pdbx_seq_one_letter_code
_entity_poly.pdbx_strand_id
1 'polypeptide(L)'
;MSTMRNKVQRKFKMRGYTLKIDALSEVLGFIGRFPDAEDEALDLLLDELHHISLKSSILDKEPVQKVVGLLLEAEAAVEEGPTSSGFGSGASALRIIDAFDFPKFRYDPIKKLFHKHTGNLPIHGDASAKVILYRDRFLLLSQRLSRDPHFSRPVFGSNISEYGSCQISQIQSLVGQTGKRWVMGLISQLEDGHFFLEDLTACVEVDMSNAISFTIIPCLLYFLFVVCCNMIWRWPHSFACYVLFSHPCQSLILR
;
A
#
# COMPACT_ATOMS: atom_id res chain seq x y z
N MET A 1 -26.70 -16.00 36.24
CA MET A 1 -25.51 -15.60 37.03
C MET A 1 -24.75 -16.76 37.70
N SER A 2 -25.40 -17.79 38.26
CA SER A 2 -24.68 -18.91 38.91
C SER A 2 -23.91 -19.83 37.95
N THR A 3 -24.41 -19.99 36.72
CA THR A 3 -23.82 -20.86 35.68
C THR A 3 -22.43 -20.37 35.23
N MET A 4 -22.29 -19.07 34.96
CA MET A 4 -21.02 -18.47 34.55
C MET A 4 -19.94 -18.55 35.65
N ARG A 5 -20.33 -18.26 36.89
CA ARG A 5 -19.44 -18.38 38.05
C ARG A 5 -18.85 -19.79 38.18
N ASN A 6 -19.69 -20.81 38.02
CA ASN A 6 -19.26 -22.21 38.07
C ASN A 6 -18.36 -22.58 36.89
N LYS A 7 -18.63 -22.04 35.68
CA LYS A 7 -17.81 -22.22 34.48
C LYS A 7 -16.39 -21.69 34.68
N VAL A 8 -16.27 -20.44 35.16
CA VAL A 8 -14.98 -19.81 35.49
C VAL A 8 -14.22 -20.63 36.51
N GLN A 9 -14.85 -20.95 37.65
CA GLN A 9 -14.19 -21.75 38.69
C GLN A 9 -13.73 -23.12 38.19
N ARG A 10 -14.50 -23.77 37.31
CA ARG A 10 -14.12 -25.05 36.71
C ARG A 10 -12.91 -24.92 35.79
N LYS A 11 -12.88 -23.95 34.86
CA LYS A 11 -11.73 -23.76 33.97
C LYS A 11 -10.45 -23.42 34.73
N PHE A 12 -10.53 -22.57 35.75
CA PHE A 12 -9.38 -22.27 36.61
C PHE A 12 -8.87 -23.50 37.38
N LYS A 13 -9.78 -24.31 37.94
CA LYS A 13 -9.40 -25.57 38.61
C LYS A 13 -8.73 -26.57 37.66
N MET A 14 -9.18 -26.66 36.41
CA MET A 14 -8.57 -27.52 35.39
C MET A 14 -7.12 -27.11 35.07
N ARG A 15 -6.80 -25.82 35.17
CA ARG A 15 -5.43 -25.29 35.04
C ARG A 15 -4.65 -25.31 36.37
N GLY A 16 -5.21 -25.89 37.43
CA GLY A 16 -4.57 -26.00 38.73
C GLY A 16 -4.61 -24.75 39.58
N TYR A 17 -5.52 -23.81 39.32
CA TYR A 17 -5.67 -22.57 40.08
C TYR A 17 -6.90 -22.60 40.99
N THR A 18 -6.77 -21.99 42.17
CA THR A 18 -7.89 -21.75 43.10
C THR A 18 -8.12 -20.25 43.23
N LEU A 19 -9.28 -19.76 42.78
CA LEU A 19 -9.64 -18.34 42.84
C LEU A 19 -10.25 -17.95 44.20
N LYS A 20 -9.78 -16.87 44.81
CA LYS A 20 -10.52 -16.17 45.87
C LYS A 20 -11.72 -15.40 45.30
N ILE A 21 -12.65 -15.01 46.17
CA ILE A 21 -13.88 -14.29 45.80
C ILE A 21 -13.56 -12.98 45.04
N ASP A 22 -12.57 -12.24 45.50
CA ASP A 22 -12.19 -10.96 44.89
C ASP A 22 -11.60 -11.17 43.48
N ALA A 23 -10.75 -12.18 43.32
CA ALA A 23 -10.19 -12.56 42.01
C ALA A 23 -11.30 -13.03 41.05
N LEU A 24 -12.24 -13.83 41.54
CA LEU A 24 -13.39 -14.28 40.76
C LEU A 24 -14.27 -13.11 40.30
N SER A 25 -14.43 -12.07 41.13
CA SER A 25 -15.19 -10.87 40.75
C SER A 25 -14.53 -10.10 39.59
N GLU A 26 -13.19 -10.00 39.60
CA GLU A 26 -12.44 -9.35 38.52
C GLU A 26 -12.51 -10.15 37.20
N VAL A 27 -12.37 -11.48 37.27
CA VAL A 27 -12.51 -12.33 36.08
C VAL A 27 -13.90 -12.18 35.46
N LEU A 28 -14.95 -12.19 36.29
CA LEU A 28 -16.33 -12.00 35.79
C LEU A 28 -16.53 -10.61 35.19
N GLY A 29 -15.94 -9.57 35.78
CA GLY A 29 -15.95 -8.22 35.23
C GLY A 29 -15.24 -8.11 33.88
N PHE A 30 -14.15 -8.84 33.70
CA PHE A 30 -13.42 -8.92 32.43
C PHE A 30 -14.23 -9.65 31.34
N ILE A 31 -14.72 -10.86 31.63
CA ILE A 31 -15.50 -11.66 30.67
C ILE A 31 -16.77 -10.93 30.25
N GLY A 32 -17.41 -10.18 31.17
CA GLY A 32 -18.62 -9.41 30.88
C GLY A 32 -18.44 -8.32 29.81
N ARG A 33 -17.21 -7.97 29.43
CA ARG A 33 -16.93 -7.08 28.29
C ARG A 33 -17.05 -7.76 26.93
N PHE A 34 -17.02 -9.10 26.89
CA PHE A 34 -17.00 -9.91 25.67
C PHE A 34 -18.16 -10.91 25.64
N PRO A 35 -19.42 -10.46 25.54
CA PRO A 35 -20.59 -11.33 25.63
C PRO A 35 -20.66 -12.41 24.54
N ASP A 36 -20.06 -12.15 23.37
CA ASP A 36 -20.06 -13.08 22.23
C ASP A 36 -18.82 -13.99 22.18
N ALA A 37 -17.82 -13.76 23.06
CA ALA A 37 -16.52 -14.46 23.05
C ALA A 37 -16.03 -14.80 24.48
N GLU A 38 -16.96 -15.19 25.35
CA GLU A 38 -16.68 -15.42 26.77
C GLU A 38 -15.67 -16.57 27.01
N ASP A 39 -15.69 -17.60 26.16
CA ASP A 39 -14.79 -18.74 26.29
C ASP A 39 -13.37 -18.42 25.83
N GLU A 40 -13.23 -17.70 24.72
CA GLU A 40 -11.98 -17.24 24.15
C GLU A 40 -11.29 -16.23 25.08
N ALA A 41 -12.05 -15.26 25.61
CA ALA A 41 -11.53 -14.29 26.58
C ALA A 41 -11.02 -14.97 27.86
N LEU A 42 -11.73 -15.99 28.34
CA LEU A 42 -11.33 -16.77 29.51
C LEU A 42 -10.09 -17.63 29.25
N ASP A 43 -9.96 -18.23 28.07
CA ASP A 43 -8.77 -19.02 27.71
C ASP A 43 -7.54 -18.12 27.54
N LEU A 44 -7.68 -16.97 26.89
CA LEU A 44 -6.60 -15.98 26.74
C LEU A 44 -6.09 -15.48 28.10
N LEU A 45 -7.01 -15.16 29.02
CA LEU A 45 -6.65 -14.73 30.37
C LEU A 45 -5.92 -15.84 31.15
N LEU A 46 -6.31 -17.10 30.97
CA LEU A 46 -5.65 -18.24 31.61
C LEU A 46 -4.25 -18.50 31.05
N ASP A 47 -4.07 -18.35 29.74
CA ASP A 47 -2.77 -18.51 29.10
C ASP A 47 -1.81 -17.40 29.55
N GLU A 48 -2.28 -16.14 29.66
CA GLU A 48 -1.42 -15.06 30.19
C GLU A 48 -1.12 -15.18 31.68
N LEU A 49 -2.06 -15.69 32.48
CA LEU A 49 -1.78 -16.03 33.88
C LEU A 49 -0.69 -17.09 34.01
N HIS A 50 -0.58 -18.02 33.04
CA HIS A 50 0.46 -19.05 33.04
C HIS A 50 1.84 -18.49 32.73
N HIS A 51 1.93 -17.42 31.94
CA HIS A 51 3.20 -16.76 31.62
C HIS A 51 3.74 -15.89 32.75
N ILE A 52 2.92 -15.53 33.73
CA ILE A 52 3.36 -14.79 34.91
C ILE A 52 3.94 -15.75 35.95
N SER A 53 5.10 -15.38 36.51
CA SER A 53 5.65 -16.07 37.68
C SER A 53 4.74 -15.85 38.89
N LEU A 54 3.92 -16.85 39.20
CA LEU A 54 2.99 -16.84 40.34
C LEU A 54 3.67 -17.39 41.59
N LYS A 55 3.47 -16.71 42.73
CA LYS A 55 3.98 -17.15 44.02
C LYS A 55 3.24 -18.37 44.58
N SER A 56 1.99 -18.59 44.16
CA SER A 56 1.16 -19.71 44.60
C SER A 56 0.07 -20.04 43.59
N SER A 57 -0.48 -21.26 43.67
CA SER A 57 -1.63 -21.72 42.89
C SER A 57 -2.98 -21.13 43.38
N ILE A 58 -2.99 -20.45 44.54
CA ILE A 58 -4.13 -19.68 45.03
C ILE A 58 -4.02 -18.25 44.49
N LEU A 59 -5.03 -17.83 43.73
CA LEU A 59 -5.07 -16.55 43.06
C LEU A 59 -5.91 -15.53 43.84
N ASP A 60 -5.24 -14.44 44.20
CA ASP A 60 -5.84 -13.24 44.79
C ASP A 60 -6.18 -12.22 43.70
N LYS A 61 -6.70 -11.06 44.10
CA LYS A 61 -7.11 -10.01 43.15
C LYS A 61 -5.93 -9.49 42.30
N GLU A 62 -4.76 -9.28 42.92
CA GLU A 62 -3.63 -8.57 42.28
C GLU A 62 -3.10 -9.23 41.00
N PRO A 63 -2.81 -10.56 40.95
CA PRO A 63 -2.29 -11.19 39.73
C PRO A 63 -3.29 -11.15 38.57
N VAL A 64 -4.58 -11.34 38.88
CA VAL A 64 -5.66 -11.28 37.88
C VAL A 64 -5.82 -9.87 37.35
N GLN A 65 -5.86 -8.87 38.24
CA GLN A 65 -6.01 -7.47 37.85
C GLN A 65 -4.84 -7.00 36.97
N LYS A 66 -3.63 -7.48 37.23
CA LYS A 66 -2.46 -7.19 36.38
C LYS A 66 -2.61 -7.74 34.97
N VAL A 67 -3.03 -9.01 34.82
CA VAL A 67 -3.28 -9.62 33.51
C VAL A 67 -4.42 -8.91 32.78
N VAL A 68 -5.53 -8.65 33.48
CA VAL A 68 -6.68 -7.94 32.93
C VAL A 68 -6.27 -6.54 32.45
N GLY A 69 -5.45 -5.81 33.21
CA GLY A 69 -4.91 -4.51 32.78
C GLY A 69 -4.13 -4.61 31.47
N LEU A 70 -3.19 -5.56 31.38
CA LEU A 70 -2.38 -5.77 30.17
C LEU A 70 -3.25 -6.13 28.95
N LEU A 71 -4.27 -6.98 29.13
CA LEU A 71 -5.18 -7.37 28.05
C LEU A 71 -6.05 -6.21 27.57
N LEU A 72 -6.55 -5.38 28.49
CA LEU A 72 -7.36 -4.21 28.15
C LEU A 72 -6.53 -3.09 27.51
N GLU A 73 -5.28 -2.91 27.94
CA GLU A 73 -4.34 -1.97 27.30
C GLU A 73 -4.02 -2.40 25.86
N ALA A 74 -3.85 -3.70 25.63
CA ALA A 74 -3.65 -4.25 24.28
C ALA A 74 -4.89 -4.06 23.39
N GLU A 75 -6.10 -4.25 23.93
CA GLU A 75 -7.36 -4.01 23.21
C GLU A 75 -7.56 -2.52 22.85
N ALA A 76 -7.32 -1.62 23.81
CA ALA A 76 -7.41 -0.19 23.57
C ALA A 76 -6.43 0.29 22.48
N ALA A 77 -5.26 -0.35 22.35
CA ALA A 77 -4.31 -0.07 21.27
C ALA A 77 -4.77 -0.54 19.88
N VAL A 78 -5.74 -1.47 19.80
CA VAL A 78 -6.31 -1.97 18.53
C VAL A 78 -7.44 -1.06 18.03
N GLU A 79 -8.24 -0.48 18.93
CA GLU A 79 -9.37 0.41 18.59
C GLU A 79 -8.94 1.80 18.07
N GLU A 80 -7.69 2.21 18.24
CA GLU A 80 -7.13 3.41 17.58
C GLU A 80 -6.78 3.15 16.10
N GLY A 81 -7.82 2.86 15.32
CA GLY A 81 -7.84 2.80 13.86
C GLY A 81 -8.00 4.18 13.19
N PRO A 82 -7.82 4.26 11.87
CA PRO A 82 -7.10 5.32 11.13
C PRO A 82 -7.81 6.68 10.95
N THR A 83 -8.84 7.00 11.73
CA THR A 83 -9.61 8.26 11.58
C THR A 83 -9.36 9.31 12.64
N SER A 84 -8.73 8.97 13.78
CA SER A 84 -8.35 9.97 14.78
C SER A 84 -6.93 10.47 14.52
N SER A 85 -6.84 11.70 14.03
CA SER A 85 -5.65 12.53 14.13
C SER A 85 -5.32 12.73 15.62
N GLY A 86 -4.44 11.89 16.15
CA GLY A 86 -3.98 11.99 17.53
C GLY A 86 -2.64 11.29 17.67
N PHE A 87 -1.56 12.06 17.71
CA PHE A 87 -0.25 11.59 18.12
C PHE A 87 -0.34 11.30 19.63
N GLY A 88 -0.79 10.10 20.01
CA GLY A 88 -1.14 9.74 21.38
C GLY A 88 -0.51 8.41 21.79
N SER A 89 0.69 8.50 22.37
CA SER A 89 1.30 7.58 23.35
C SER A 89 0.77 6.13 23.43
N GLY A 90 1.34 5.24 22.61
CA GLY A 90 1.20 3.80 22.77
C GLY A 90 1.42 3.01 21.49
N ALA A 91 2.36 3.43 20.64
CA ALA A 91 2.62 2.72 19.39
C ALA A 91 3.02 1.27 19.69
N SER A 92 2.15 0.31 19.40
CA SER A 92 2.55 -1.10 19.29
C SER A 92 3.78 -1.14 18.39
N ALA A 93 4.90 -1.66 18.91
CA ALA A 93 6.18 -1.65 18.21
C ALA A 93 6.13 -2.38 16.84
N LEU A 94 5.10 -3.20 16.63
CA LEU A 94 4.82 -3.90 15.39
C LEU A 94 3.31 -3.86 15.09
N ARG A 95 2.95 -3.48 13.86
CA ARG A 95 1.58 -3.51 13.34
C ARG A 95 1.57 -4.30 12.03
N ILE A 96 0.73 -5.33 11.97
CA ILE A 96 0.45 -6.07 10.74
C ILE A 96 -0.82 -5.45 10.14
N ILE A 97 -0.76 -5.06 8.87
CA ILE A 97 -1.90 -4.47 8.15
C ILE A 97 -2.33 -5.48 7.09
N ASP A 98 -3.60 -5.88 7.12
CA ASP A 98 -4.18 -6.73 6.10
C ASP A 98 -4.18 -6.00 4.74
N ALA A 99 -3.89 -6.72 3.66
CA ALA A 99 -3.91 -6.18 2.31
C ALA A 99 -5.30 -5.67 1.88
N PHE A 100 -6.38 -6.26 2.42
CA PHE A 100 -7.77 -5.86 2.15
C PHE A 100 -8.25 -4.70 3.03
N ASP A 101 -7.62 -4.50 4.19
CA ASP A 101 -7.88 -3.34 5.06
C ASP A 101 -7.09 -2.10 4.61
N PHE A 102 -6.09 -2.28 3.76
CA PHE A 102 -5.25 -1.19 3.30
C PHE A 102 -6.07 -0.17 2.49
N PRO A 103 -6.12 1.11 2.91
CA PRO A 103 -6.92 2.11 2.23
C PRO A 103 -6.38 2.38 0.83
N LYS A 104 -7.24 2.27 -0.18
CA LYS A 104 -6.89 2.65 -1.56
C LYS A 104 -6.91 4.17 -1.72
N PHE A 105 -5.85 4.72 -2.29
CA PHE A 105 -5.76 6.12 -2.67
C PHE A 105 -5.72 6.28 -4.19
N ARG A 106 -6.30 7.37 -4.69
CA ARG A 106 -6.20 7.78 -6.10
C ARG A 106 -5.54 9.15 -6.19
N TYR A 107 -4.73 9.33 -7.22
CA TYR A 107 -4.08 10.59 -7.51
C TYR A 107 -4.99 11.46 -8.38
N ASP A 108 -5.24 12.70 -7.95
CA ASP A 108 -5.91 13.72 -8.76
C ASP A 108 -4.86 14.58 -9.48
N PRO A 109 -4.72 14.50 -10.81
CA PRO A 109 -3.72 15.26 -11.56
C PRO A 109 -4.00 16.77 -11.61
N ILE A 110 -5.25 17.19 -11.38
CA ILE A 110 -5.65 18.60 -11.37
C ILE A 110 -5.28 19.20 -10.01
N LYS A 111 -5.72 18.59 -8.92
CA LYS A 111 -5.44 19.05 -7.55
C LYS A 111 -4.03 18.71 -7.08
N LYS A 112 -3.35 17.80 -7.78
CA LYS A 112 -2.04 17.24 -7.42
C LYS A 112 -2.00 16.62 -6.02
N LEU A 113 -3.10 16.01 -5.60
CA LEU A 113 -3.28 15.44 -4.27
C LEU A 113 -3.78 14.01 -4.36
N PHE A 114 -3.45 13.20 -3.36
CA PHE A 114 -4.04 11.88 -3.18
C PHE A 114 -5.32 12.00 -2.37
N HIS A 115 -6.38 11.34 -2.81
CA HIS A 115 -7.63 11.24 -2.07
C HIS A 115 -7.95 9.77 -1.81
N LYS A 116 -8.52 9.49 -0.63
CA LYS A 116 -8.98 8.15 -0.28
C LYS A 116 -10.15 7.76 -1.19
N HIS A 117 -10.08 6.57 -1.77
CA HIS A 117 -11.20 6.02 -2.52
C HIS A 117 -12.30 5.60 -1.54
N THR A 118 -13.52 6.08 -1.78
CA THR A 118 -14.69 5.87 -0.91
C THR A 118 -15.66 4.80 -1.44
N GLY A 119 -15.32 4.15 -2.57
CA GLY A 119 -16.14 3.11 -3.18
C GLY A 119 -15.78 1.69 -2.70
N ASN A 120 -16.65 0.74 -3.04
CA ASN A 120 -16.40 -0.68 -2.81
C ASN A 120 -15.23 -1.17 -3.69
N LEU A 121 -14.39 -2.04 -3.14
CA LEU A 121 -13.26 -2.66 -3.83
C LEU A 121 -13.48 -4.17 -3.92
N PRO A 122 -14.37 -4.63 -4.80
CA PRO A 122 -14.63 -6.05 -4.95
C PRO A 122 -13.37 -6.76 -5.45
N ILE A 123 -13.16 -7.99 -4.96
CA ILE A 123 -12.08 -8.88 -5.44
C ILE A 123 -12.26 -9.16 -6.94
N HIS A 124 -13.50 -9.32 -7.38
CA HIS A 124 -13.87 -9.47 -8.79
C HIS A 124 -14.28 -8.12 -9.38
N GLY A 125 -13.30 -7.42 -9.96
CA GLY A 125 -13.54 -6.17 -10.68
C GLY A 125 -14.21 -6.38 -12.04
N ASP A 126 -14.93 -5.36 -12.51
CA ASP A 126 -15.46 -5.28 -13.86
C ASP A 126 -14.38 -4.81 -14.86
N ALA A 127 -14.75 -4.71 -16.14
CA ALA A 127 -13.84 -4.19 -17.17
C ALA A 127 -13.36 -2.76 -16.86
N SER A 128 -14.21 -1.93 -16.23
CA SER A 128 -13.86 -0.57 -15.86
C SER A 128 -12.76 -0.52 -14.78
N ALA A 129 -12.77 -1.45 -13.82
CA ALA A 129 -11.71 -1.57 -12.82
C ALA A 129 -10.34 -1.82 -13.44
N LYS A 130 -10.26 -2.63 -14.52
CA LYS A 130 -9.01 -2.87 -15.26
C LYS A 130 -8.52 -1.59 -15.95
N VAL A 131 -9.41 -0.83 -16.59
CA VAL A 131 -9.06 0.46 -17.22
C VAL A 131 -8.54 1.45 -16.19
N ILE A 132 -9.24 1.59 -15.05
CA ILE A 132 -8.84 2.48 -13.95
C ILE A 132 -7.47 2.10 -13.42
N LEU A 133 -7.16 0.80 -13.28
CA LEU A 133 -5.85 0.33 -12.81
C LEU A 133 -4.71 0.85 -13.70
N TYR A 134 -4.83 0.76 -15.04
CA TYR A 134 -3.80 1.26 -15.95
C TYR A 134 -3.73 2.79 -15.95
N ARG A 135 -4.86 3.50 -15.85
CA ARG A 135 -4.88 4.96 -15.76
C ARG A 135 -4.24 5.46 -14.46
N ASP A 136 -4.60 4.89 -13.31
CA ASP A 136 -4.05 5.25 -12.00
C ASP A 136 -2.52 5.05 -11.99
N ARG A 137 -2.05 3.94 -12.55
CA ARG A 137 -0.62 3.64 -12.72
C ARG A 137 0.09 4.66 -13.60
N PHE A 138 -0.47 4.98 -14.76
CA PHE A 138 0.08 5.98 -15.66
C PHE A 138 0.18 7.35 -14.98
N LEU A 139 -0.90 7.81 -14.33
CA LEU A 139 -0.94 9.11 -13.66
C LEU A 139 0.07 9.19 -12.51
N LEU A 140 0.23 8.12 -11.73
CA LEU A 140 1.21 8.06 -10.65
C LEU A 140 2.65 8.17 -11.16
N LEU A 141 2.99 7.47 -12.24
CA LEU A 141 4.31 7.61 -12.84
C LEU A 141 4.52 8.98 -13.50
N SER A 142 3.48 9.53 -14.14
CA SER A 142 3.52 10.87 -14.74
C SER A 142 3.79 11.93 -13.66
N GLN A 143 3.14 11.79 -12.51
CA GLN A 143 3.40 12.63 -11.33
C GLN A 143 4.83 12.52 -10.84
N ARG A 144 5.42 11.32 -10.82
CA ARG A 144 6.82 11.12 -10.41
C ARG A 144 7.80 11.74 -11.40
N LEU A 145 7.63 11.48 -12.70
CA LEU A 145 8.46 12.06 -13.76
C LEU A 145 8.44 13.57 -13.77
N SER A 146 7.26 14.18 -13.64
CA SER A 146 7.13 15.63 -13.67
C SER A 146 7.83 16.35 -12.52
N ARG A 147 8.19 15.63 -11.44
CA ARG A 147 8.96 16.15 -10.31
C ARG A 147 10.46 15.93 -10.45
N ASP A 148 10.89 15.10 -11.39
CA ASP A 148 12.30 14.84 -11.61
C ASP A 148 12.90 16.03 -12.40
N PRO A 149 13.95 16.68 -11.88
CA PRO A 149 14.60 17.81 -12.53
C PRO A 149 15.07 17.52 -13.96
N HIS A 150 15.47 16.29 -14.28
CA HIS A 150 15.94 15.93 -15.61
C HIS A 150 14.85 16.06 -16.68
N PHE A 151 13.59 15.80 -16.31
CA PHE A 151 12.43 15.89 -17.22
C PHE A 151 11.68 17.23 -17.09
N SER A 152 12.17 18.13 -16.23
CA SER A 152 11.58 19.46 -16.05
C SER A 152 11.91 20.38 -17.23
N ARG A 153 11.05 21.38 -17.47
CA ARG A 153 11.33 22.38 -18.52
C ARG A 153 12.64 23.11 -18.17
N PRO A 154 13.57 23.28 -19.11
CA PRO A 154 14.80 24.01 -18.86
C PRO A 154 14.46 25.43 -18.39
N VAL A 155 15.10 25.85 -17.30
CA VAL A 155 15.04 27.23 -16.84
C VAL A 155 15.73 28.10 -17.88
N PHE A 156 15.12 29.23 -18.24
CA PHE A 156 15.68 30.18 -19.21
C PHE A 156 17.17 30.46 -18.91
N GLY A 157 18.06 30.16 -19.87
CA GLY A 157 19.50 30.45 -19.78
C GLY A 157 20.42 29.26 -19.50
N SER A 158 19.92 28.03 -19.33
CA SER A 158 20.79 26.84 -19.21
C SER A 158 21.38 26.44 -20.56
N ASN A 159 22.70 26.22 -20.61
CA ASN A 159 23.39 25.60 -21.76
C ASN A 159 22.66 24.31 -22.15
N ILE A 160 22.12 24.28 -23.37
CA ILE A 160 21.39 23.14 -23.91
C ILE A 160 22.39 21.98 -23.98
N SER A 161 22.14 20.90 -23.22
CA SER A 161 22.93 19.67 -23.33
C SER A 161 22.78 19.09 -24.75
N GLU A 162 23.72 18.24 -25.18
CA GLU A 162 23.69 17.58 -26.50
C GLU A 162 22.39 16.76 -26.74
N TYR A 163 21.64 16.48 -25.67
CA TYR A 163 20.35 15.75 -25.69
C TYR A 163 19.09 16.65 -25.69
N GLY A 164 19.22 17.97 -25.61
CA GLY A 164 18.08 18.90 -25.57
C GLY A 164 17.30 18.86 -24.24
N SER A 165 16.18 19.59 -24.18
CA SER A 165 15.26 19.52 -23.03
C SER A 165 14.55 18.17 -22.99
N CYS A 166 14.67 17.41 -21.90
CA CYS A 166 13.93 16.14 -21.73
C CYS A 166 12.45 16.33 -21.39
N GLN A 167 11.82 17.38 -21.95
CA GLN A 167 10.43 17.68 -21.69
C GLN A 167 9.54 16.59 -22.30
N ILE A 168 8.75 15.94 -21.43
CA ILE A 168 7.79 14.93 -21.83
C ILE A 168 6.63 15.59 -22.60
N SER A 169 6.32 15.03 -23.76
CA SER A 169 5.24 15.45 -24.67
C SER A 169 4.20 14.34 -24.78
N GLN A 170 2.93 14.73 -25.01
CA GLN A 170 1.84 13.80 -25.30
C GLN A 170 1.96 13.29 -26.73
N ILE A 171 1.64 12.02 -26.99
CA ILE A 171 1.73 11.40 -28.32
C ILE A 171 0.89 12.19 -29.33
N GLN A 172 -0.33 12.59 -28.96
CA GLN A 172 -1.20 13.36 -29.85
C GLN A 172 -0.60 14.71 -30.28
N SER A 173 0.24 15.33 -29.45
CA SER A 173 0.90 16.61 -29.76
C SER A 173 2.05 16.48 -30.77
N LEU A 174 2.51 15.25 -31.04
CA LEU A 174 3.62 14.99 -31.94
C LEU A 174 3.19 14.88 -33.41
N VAL A 175 1.89 14.81 -33.70
CA VAL A 175 1.38 14.71 -35.06
C VAL A 175 1.84 15.93 -35.87
N GLY A 176 2.57 15.68 -36.96
CA GLY A 176 3.12 16.74 -37.83
C GLY A 176 4.36 17.45 -37.29
N GLN A 177 4.89 17.06 -36.12
CA GLN A 177 6.16 17.57 -35.62
C GLN A 177 7.33 16.69 -36.08
N THR A 178 8.47 17.32 -36.34
CA THR A 178 9.72 16.64 -36.69
C THR A 178 10.78 16.85 -35.62
N GLY A 179 11.75 15.95 -35.59
CA GLY A 179 12.87 15.98 -34.65
C GLY A 179 12.60 15.24 -33.35
N LYS A 180 13.62 15.23 -32.50
CA LYS A 180 13.69 14.42 -31.28
C LYS A 180 12.69 14.93 -30.24
N ARG A 181 11.89 14.02 -29.69
CA ARG A 181 10.90 14.29 -28.63
C ARG A 181 11.02 13.23 -27.57
N TRP A 182 10.60 13.56 -26.35
CA TRP A 182 10.54 12.62 -25.23
C TRP A 182 9.07 12.37 -24.91
N VAL A 183 8.70 11.10 -24.79
CA VAL A 183 7.32 10.68 -24.54
C VAL A 183 7.27 9.88 -23.24
N MET A 184 6.09 9.78 -22.66
CA MET A 184 5.79 8.82 -21.61
C MET A 184 4.60 8.00 -22.10
N GLY A 185 4.74 6.68 -22.13
CA GLY A 185 3.68 5.79 -22.57
C GLY A 185 3.83 4.40 -21.96
N LEU A 186 2.88 3.55 -22.28
CA LEU A 186 2.83 2.11 -22.04
C LEU A 186 3.29 1.40 -23.32
N ILE A 187 4.26 0.50 -23.23
CA ILE A 187 4.52 -0.42 -24.34
C ILE A 187 3.52 -1.57 -24.28
N SER A 188 2.84 -1.81 -25.39
CA SER A 188 2.06 -3.01 -25.63
C SER A 188 2.55 -3.71 -26.91
N GLN A 189 2.44 -5.03 -26.92
CA GLN A 189 2.67 -5.84 -28.11
C GLN A 189 1.34 -6.51 -28.44
N LEU A 190 0.68 -6.03 -29.50
CA LEU A 190 -0.60 -6.58 -29.93
C LEU A 190 -0.40 -7.77 -30.87
N GLU A 191 0.59 -7.66 -31.75
CA GLU A 191 0.97 -8.69 -32.73
C GLU A 191 2.47 -8.99 -32.61
N ASP A 192 2.88 -10.19 -33.04
CA ASP A 192 4.28 -10.59 -32.99
C ASP A 192 5.14 -9.68 -33.87
N GLY A 193 6.17 -9.07 -33.27
CA GLY A 193 7.06 -8.13 -33.96
C GLY A 193 6.56 -6.68 -34.06
N HIS A 194 5.30 -6.40 -33.71
CA HIS A 194 4.72 -5.05 -33.74
C HIS A 194 4.51 -4.51 -32.32
N PHE A 195 5.26 -3.46 -31.99
CA PHE A 195 5.18 -2.81 -30.69
C PHE A 195 4.49 -1.46 -30.80
N PHE A 196 3.69 -1.15 -29.79
CA PHE A 196 2.93 0.08 -29.71
C PHE A 196 3.28 0.81 -28.41
N LEU A 197 3.35 2.12 -28.50
CA LEU A 197 3.47 3.02 -27.37
C LEU A 197 2.14 3.77 -27.20
N GLU A 198 1.52 3.65 -26.03
CA GLU A 198 0.20 4.22 -25.73
C GLU A 198 0.27 5.19 -24.54
N ASP A 199 -0.33 6.36 -24.66
CA ASP A 199 -0.56 7.28 -23.54
C ASP A 199 -2.07 7.53 -23.33
N LEU A 200 -2.44 8.48 -22.47
CA LEU A 200 -3.86 8.80 -22.24
C LEU A 200 -4.56 9.47 -23.44
N THR A 201 -3.81 9.81 -24.49
CA THR A 201 -4.27 10.60 -25.64
C THR A 201 -4.29 9.81 -26.95
N ALA A 202 -3.27 8.99 -27.20
CA ALA A 202 -3.09 8.29 -28.47
C ALA A 202 -2.21 7.04 -28.31
N CYS A 203 -2.21 6.22 -29.36
CA CYS A 203 -1.40 5.02 -29.50
C CYS A 203 -0.62 5.12 -30.82
N VAL A 204 0.62 4.65 -30.83
CA VAL A 204 1.50 4.74 -31.99
C VAL A 204 2.45 3.56 -32.09
N GLU A 205 2.68 3.06 -33.29
CA GLU A 205 3.61 1.97 -33.54
C GLU A 205 5.07 2.45 -33.39
N VAL A 206 5.89 1.66 -32.72
CA VAL A 206 7.29 1.95 -32.42
C VAL A 206 8.20 0.82 -32.87
N ASP A 207 9.27 1.18 -33.58
CA ASP A 207 10.35 0.27 -33.92
C ASP A 207 11.39 0.27 -32.80
N MET A 208 11.56 -0.90 -32.17
CA MET A 208 12.51 -1.14 -31.08
C MET A 208 13.82 -1.80 -31.52
N SER A 209 14.04 -1.99 -32.83
CA SER A 209 15.22 -2.69 -33.35
C SER A 209 16.56 -2.06 -32.94
N ASN A 210 16.58 -0.74 -32.70
CA ASN A 210 17.76 0.02 -32.29
C ASN A 210 17.68 0.54 -30.84
N ALA A 211 16.77 0.00 -30.02
CA ALA A 211 16.58 0.47 -28.66
C ALA A 211 17.75 0.03 -27.76
N ILE A 212 18.37 1.00 -27.07
CA ILE A 212 19.40 0.73 -26.06
C ILE A 212 18.74 0.76 -24.68
N SER A 213 18.84 -0.34 -23.94
CA SER A 213 18.33 -0.45 -22.57
C SER A 213 19.44 -0.16 -21.56
N PHE A 214 19.26 0.87 -20.72
CA PHE A 214 20.21 1.17 -19.64
C PHE A 214 19.71 0.56 -18.32
N THR A 215 20.35 -0.55 -17.93
CA THR A 215 20.28 -1.25 -16.62
C THR A 215 19.11 -2.20 -16.35
N ILE A 216 19.48 -3.32 -15.71
CA ILE A 216 18.76 -4.56 -15.47
C ILE A 216 18.07 -4.49 -14.10
N ILE A 217 16.74 -4.58 -14.07
CA ILE A 217 16.02 -5.21 -12.96
C ILE A 217 15.23 -6.36 -13.59
N PRO A 218 15.52 -7.62 -13.26
CA PRO A 218 14.85 -8.78 -13.83
C PRO A 218 13.51 -9.02 -13.11
N CYS A 219 12.74 -7.96 -12.87
CA CYS A 219 11.36 -8.10 -12.42
C CYS A 219 10.47 -8.01 -13.65
N LEU A 220 10.52 -9.09 -14.42
CA LEU A 220 9.46 -9.55 -15.30
C LEU A 220 8.20 -9.76 -14.46
N LEU A 221 7.46 -8.69 -14.20
CA LEU A 221 6.03 -8.81 -13.95
C LEU A 221 5.32 -7.51 -14.37
N TYR A 222 4.89 -7.51 -15.64
CA TYR A 222 3.71 -6.82 -16.13
C TYR A 222 3.69 -5.28 -16.09
N PHE A 223 4.04 -4.70 -17.25
CA PHE A 223 3.46 -3.49 -17.84
C PHE A 223 3.57 -2.19 -17.04
N LEU A 224 4.73 -1.53 -17.07
CA LEU A 224 4.82 -0.06 -16.98
C LEU A 224 6.24 0.45 -17.31
N PHE A 225 6.69 0.29 -18.56
CA PHE A 225 7.92 0.96 -19.01
C PHE A 225 7.58 2.39 -19.39
N VAL A 226 8.01 3.36 -18.58
CA VAL A 226 8.03 4.76 -19.01
C VAL A 226 9.11 4.88 -20.07
N VAL A 227 8.69 4.87 -21.32
CA VAL A 227 9.65 4.97 -22.41
C VAL A 227 9.84 6.41 -22.79
N CYS A 228 10.99 6.95 -22.42
CA CYS A 228 11.48 8.19 -22.97
C CYS A 228 12.13 7.90 -24.34
N CYS A 229 11.31 7.59 -25.34
CA CYS A 229 11.78 7.35 -26.71
C CYS A 229 12.22 8.66 -27.35
N ASN A 230 13.42 8.69 -27.92
CA ASN A 230 13.86 9.74 -28.82
C ASN A 230 13.20 9.55 -30.20
N MET A 231 12.00 10.08 -30.40
CA MET A 231 11.22 9.81 -31.61
C MET A 231 11.70 10.67 -32.78
N ILE A 232 12.10 10.05 -33.91
CA ILE A 232 12.27 10.72 -35.21
C ILE A 232 11.09 10.30 -36.09
N TRP A 233 10.29 11.27 -36.53
CA TRP A 233 9.16 10.99 -37.42
C TRP A 233 9.67 10.53 -38.79
N ARG A 234 9.33 9.30 -39.17
CA ARG A 234 9.47 8.79 -40.54
C ARG A 234 8.08 8.49 -41.09
N TRP A 235 7.69 9.23 -42.12
CA TRP A 235 6.56 8.82 -42.97
C TRP A 235 6.76 7.37 -43.44
N PRO A 236 5.72 6.50 -43.49
CA PRO A 236 4.31 6.83 -43.25
C PRO A 236 3.79 6.51 -41.85
N HIS A 237 4.42 5.64 -41.03
CA HIS A 237 3.82 5.22 -39.74
C HIS A 237 4.79 4.85 -38.61
N SER A 238 6.11 5.02 -38.76
CA SER A 238 7.05 4.38 -37.84
C SER A 238 7.91 5.37 -37.06
N PHE A 239 7.95 5.19 -35.74
CA PHE A 239 8.82 5.93 -34.85
C PHE A 239 9.95 5.05 -34.35
N ALA A 240 11.19 5.49 -34.54
CA ALA A 240 12.35 4.80 -33.97
C ALA A 240 12.50 5.18 -32.49
N CYS A 241 12.59 4.17 -31.62
CA CYS A 241 12.85 4.36 -30.20
C CYS A 241 14.30 4.02 -29.86
N TYR A 242 15.03 4.94 -29.23
CA TYR A 242 16.48 4.78 -28.99
C TYR A 242 16.87 4.56 -27.53
N VAL A 243 16.02 4.93 -26.56
CA VAL A 243 16.37 4.85 -25.12
C VAL A 243 15.18 4.41 -24.30
N LEU A 244 15.39 3.39 -23.46
CA LEU A 244 14.45 2.92 -22.44
C LEU A 244 15.01 3.27 -21.06
N PHE A 245 14.24 4.01 -20.25
CA PHE A 245 14.55 4.24 -18.84
C PHE A 245 13.55 3.47 -17.98
N SER A 246 14.03 2.64 -17.05
CA SER A 246 13.24 2.27 -15.88
C SER A 246 13.52 3.29 -14.78
N HIS A 247 12.48 3.82 -14.15
CA HIS A 247 12.65 4.79 -13.07
C HIS A 247 13.61 4.28 -11.98
N PRO A 248 14.59 5.10 -11.53
CA PRO A 248 15.21 4.85 -10.25
C PRO A 248 14.15 4.98 -9.16
N CYS A 249 14.01 3.95 -8.31
CA CYS A 249 13.21 4.03 -7.09
C CYS A 249 13.72 5.20 -6.23
N GLN A 250 13.10 6.37 -6.32
CA GLN A 250 13.27 7.39 -5.29
C GLN A 250 12.70 6.84 -3.98
N SER A 251 13.54 6.82 -2.94
CA SER A 251 13.13 6.45 -1.58
C SER A 251 11.91 7.27 -1.20
N LEU A 252 10.83 6.58 -0.84
CA LEU A 252 9.57 7.16 -0.38
C LEU A 252 9.79 7.78 1.02
N ILE A 253 10.52 8.89 1.09
CA ILE A 253 10.53 9.72 2.28
C ILE A 253 9.32 10.65 2.14
N LEU A 254 8.19 10.19 2.71
CA LEU A 254 7.10 11.06 3.08
C LEU A 254 7.69 12.12 4.04
N ARG A 255 7.83 13.35 3.56
CA ARG A 255 7.97 14.54 4.41
C ARG A 255 6.62 15.21 4.53
#